data_AF-A0A967BU75-F1
#
_entry.id   AF-A0A967BU75-F1
#
_cell.length_a   1.000
_cell.length_b   1.000
_cell.length_c   1.000
_cell.angle_alpha   90.00
_cell.angle_beta   90.00
_cell.angle_gamma   90.00
#
_symmetry.space_group_name_H-M   'P 1'
#
loop_
_entity.id
_entity.type
_entity.pdbx_description
1 polymer ?
#
loop_
_entity_poly.entity_id
_entity_poly.type
_entity_poly.pdbx_seq_one_letter_code
_entity_poly.pdbx_strand_id
1 'polypeptide(L)' 'MFRILITIFIVLLTSQAHARHDGEHLYVQNCAACHGYNGDGGMGVPLSLPDFLSTASNEYLF' A
#
# COMPACT_ATOMS: atom_id res chain seq x y z
N MET A 1 -14.37 -22.65 -25.32
CA MET A 1 -15.00 -21.57 -24.54
C MET A 1 -14.96 -21.80 -23.04
N PHE A 2 -15.57 -22.85 -22.49
CA PHE A 2 -15.67 -23.04 -21.03
C PHE A 2 -14.32 -23.18 -20.31
N ARG A 3 -13.34 -23.86 -20.93
CA ARG A 3 -11.97 -24.02 -20.39
C ARG A 3 -11.23 -22.68 -20.25
N ILE A 4 -11.41 -21.77 -21.20
CA ILE A 4 -10.77 -20.44 -21.18
C ILE A 4 -11.39 -19.59 -20.06
N LEU A 5 -12.72 -19.65 -19.89
CA LEU A 5 -13.43 -18.95 -18.83
C LEU A 5 -13.01 -19.43 -17.44
N ILE A 6 -12.81 -20.75 -17.26
CA ILE A 6 -12.31 -21.33 -16.00
C ILE A 6 -10.89 -20.83 -15.72
N THR A 7 -9.99 -20.87 -16.71
CA THR A 7 -8.61 -20.41 -16.51
C THR A 7 -8.55 -18.92 -16.16
N ILE A 8 -9.35 -18.08 -16.83
CA ILE A 8 -9.44 -16.64 -16.54
C ILE A 8 -9.95 -16.42 -15.11
N PHE A 9 -11.01 -17.13 -14.71
CA PHE A 9 -11.57 -17.03 -13.36
C PHE A 9 -10.55 -17.42 -12.27
N ILE A 10 -9.78 -18.48 -12.50
CA ILE A 10 -8.72 -18.93 -11.57
C ILE A 10 -7.62 -17.87 -11.47
N VAL A 11 -7.15 -17.30 -12.58
CA VAL A 11 -6.11 -16.26 -12.58
C VAL A 11 -6.55 -15.00 -11.83
N LEU A 12 -7.79 -14.55 -12.06
CA LEU A 12 -8.40 -13.42 -11.34
C LEU A 12 -8.51 -13.66 -9.83
N LEU A 13 -8.79 -14.90 -9.41
CA LEU A 13 -8.89 -15.26 -8.01
C LEU A 13 -7.53 -15.22 -7.29
N THR A 14 -6.45 -15.49 -8.03
CA THR A 14 -5.08 -15.49 -7.48
C THR A 14 -4.42 -14.10 -7.43
N SER A 15 -4.96 -13.09 -8.10
CA SER A 15 -4.34 -11.76 -8.22
C SER A 15 -4.74 -10.76 -7.13
N GLN A 16 -5.20 -11.21 -5.97
CA GLN A 16 -5.59 -10.30 -4.89
C GLN A 16 -4.36 -9.86 -4.08
N ALA A 17 -3.91 -8.63 -4.31
CA ALA A 17 -2.97 -7.94 -3.42
C ALA A 17 -3.66 -7.65 -2.09
N HIS A 18 -3.40 -8.47 -1.07
CA HIS A 18 -3.96 -8.28 0.27
C HIS A 18 -3.10 -7.29 1.04
N ALA A 19 -3.52 -6.03 1.10
CA ALA A 19 -2.94 -5.08 2.04
C ALA A 19 -3.04 -5.66 3.45
N ARG A 20 -1.92 -5.67 4.19
CA ARG A 20 -1.91 -6.12 5.58
C ARG A 20 -2.82 -5.23 6.43
N HIS A 21 -3.70 -5.87 7.22
CA HIS A 21 -4.66 -5.17 8.07
C HIS A 21 -4.03 -4.36 9.23
N ASP A 22 -2.70 -4.47 9.44
CA ASP A 22 -1.96 -3.81 10.52
C ASP A 22 -1.06 -2.65 10.05
N GLY A 23 -1.42 -1.99 8.94
CA GLY A 23 -0.62 -0.90 8.36
C GLY A 23 -0.26 0.21 9.35
N GLU A 24 -1.18 0.61 10.23
CA GLU A 24 -0.92 1.62 11.27
C GLU A 24 0.18 1.17 12.24
N HIS A 25 0.10 -0.06 12.74
CA HIS A 25 1.09 -0.61 13.66
C HIS A 25 2.47 -0.72 13.00
N LEU A 26 2.52 -1.19 11.74
CA LEU A 26 3.76 -1.25 10.97
C LEU A 26 4.34 0.14 10.72
N TYR A 27 3.50 1.12 10.43
CA TYR A 27 3.93 2.51 10.23
C TYR A 27 4.59 3.07 11.49
N VAL A 28 3.94 2.89 12.65
CA VAL A 28 4.49 3.34 13.94
C VAL A 28 5.82 2.66 14.25
N GLN A 29 5.94 1.37 13.99
CA GLN A 29 7.16 0.61 14.28
C GLN A 29 8.34 0.95 13.36
N ASN A 30 8.07 1.24 12.08
CA ASN A 30 9.13 1.28 11.06
C ASN A 30 9.33 2.66 10.43
N CYS A 31 8.34 3.54 10.48
CA CYS A 31 8.32 4.79 9.69
C CYS A 31 8.25 6.04 10.57
N ALA A 32 7.45 6.00 11.63
CA ALA A 32 7.12 7.18 12.45
C ALA A 32 8.34 7.82 13.13
N ALA A 33 9.39 7.04 13.40
CA ALA A 33 10.63 7.55 13.99
C ALA A 33 11.30 8.65 13.13
N CYS A 34 11.12 8.59 11.80
CA CYS A 34 11.65 9.59 10.87
C CYS A 34 10.55 10.49 10.33
N HIS A 35 9.40 9.94 10.00
CA HIS A 35 8.34 10.61 9.24
C HIS A 35 7.21 11.20 10.10
N GLY A 36 7.34 11.16 11.42
CA GLY A 36 6.34 11.66 12.36
C GLY A 36 5.22 10.65 12.60
N TYR A 37 4.58 10.73 13.77
CA TYR A 37 3.51 9.78 14.14
C TYR A 37 2.30 9.89 13.21
N ASN A 38 2.03 11.10 12.71
CA ASN A 38 0.92 11.37 11.79
C ASN A 38 1.36 11.43 10.32
N GLY A 39 2.63 11.11 10.00
CA GLY A 39 3.18 11.29 8.67
C GLY A 39 3.45 12.74 8.26
N ASP A 40 3.38 13.65 9.22
CA ASP A 40 3.59 15.09 9.09
C ASP A 40 5.07 15.49 8.98
N GLY A 41 5.98 14.52 9.05
CA GLY A 41 7.42 14.70 8.87
C GLY A 41 8.19 14.84 10.19
N GLY A 42 9.44 15.26 10.08
CA GLY A 42 10.35 15.43 11.20
C GLY A 42 11.78 15.47 10.69
N MET A 43 12.55 14.42 11.00
CA MET A 43 13.85 14.19 10.35
C MET A 43 13.68 13.79 8.87
N GLY A 44 12.66 12.98 8.59
CA GLY A 44 12.28 12.57 7.25
C GLY A 44 11.21 13.50 6.65
N VAL A 45 11.06 13.42 5.33
CA VAL A 45 10.02 14.17 4.61
C VAL A 45 8.60 13.74 5.05
N PRO A 46 7.62 14.63 5.03
CA PRO A 46 6.23 14.27 5.31
C PRO A 46 5.68 13.29 4.28
N LEU A 47 5.10 12.19 4.75
CA LEU A 47 4.44 11.17 3.93
C LEU A 47 2.93 11.43 3.80
N SER A 48 2.36 12.31 4.63
CA SER A 48 0.96 12.71 4.57
C SER A 48 0.70 13.85 3.57
N LEU A 49 1.69 14.21 2.74
CA LEU A 49 1.52 15.27 1.74
C LEU A 49 0.47 14.86 0.70
N PRO A 50 -0.56 15.69 0.43
CA PRO A 50 -1.58 15.39 -0.57
C PRO A 50 -0.99 15.11 -1.94
N ASP A 51 -0.01 15.92 -2.38
CA ASP A 51 0.62 15.75 -3.70
C ASP A 51 1.36 14.40 -3.80
N PHE A 52 2.07 14.00 -2.74
CA PHE A 52 2.74 12.71 -2.69
C PHE A 52 1.73 11.55 -2.75
N LEU A 53 0.69 11.59 -1.92
CA LEU A 53 -0.34 10.54 -1.90
C LEU A 53 -1.18 10.49 -3.19
N SER A 54 -1.29 11.60 -3.91
CA SER A 54 -2.00 11.66 -5.20
C SER A 54 -1.19 11.07 -6.36
N THR A 55 0.13 10.99 -6.22
CA THR A 55 1.05 10.56 -7.28
C THR A 55 1.65 9.19 -7.02
N ALA A 56 1.90 8.83 -5.77
CA ALA A 56 2.32 7.49 -5.36
C ALA A 56 1.14 6.53 -5.49
N SER A 57 1.18 5.64 -6.49
CA SER A 57 0.18 4.59 -6.61
C SER A 57 0.31 3.57 -5.48
N ASN A 58 -0.77 2.85 -5.17
CA ASN A 58 -0.68 1.71 -4.26
C ASN A 58 0.38 0.71 -4.75
N GLU A 59 0.46 0.46 -6.05
CA GLU A 59 1.48 -0.41 -6.66
C GLU A 59 2.92 0.08 -6.42
N TYR A 60 3.11 1.39 -6.25
CA TYR A 60 4.41 1.97 -5.90
C TYR A 60 4.75 1.81 -4.41
N LEU A 61 3.72 1.73 -3.56
CA LEU A 61 3.84 1.59 -2.10
C LEU A 61 3.85 0.12 -1.62
N PHE A 62 3.63 -0.84 -2.52
CA PHE A 62 3.61 -2.29 -2.24
C PHE A 62 4.78 -3.04 -2.89
#